data_AF-A0A920TXI3-F1
#
_entry.id   AF-A0A920TXI3-F1
#
_cell.length_a   1.000
_cell.length_b   1.000
_cell.length_c   1.000
_cell.angle_alpha   90.00
_cell.angle_beta   90.00
_cell.angle_gamma   90.00
#
_symmetry.space_group_name_H-M   'P 1'
#
loop_
_entity.id
_entity.type
_entity.pdbx_description
1 polymer ?
#
loop_
_entity_poly.entity_id
_entity_poly.type
_entity_poly.pdbx_seq_one_letter_code
_entity_poly.pdbx_strand_id
1 'polypeptide(L)'
;MSSFYRVKDGRIQQINRQTPRFSFTINIEESMKNQDGKFLTRKYSVFYFNPEKGLKDVESYTDEYLRVGEADLPEVRRIINCEEGAITVSTMTLSNHKLL
;
A
#
# COMPACT_ATOMS: atom_id res chain seq x y z
N MET A 1 -8.51 21.04 -3.18
CA MET A 1 -7.99 19.71 -2.80
C MET A 1 -8.83 18.70 -3.56
N SER A 2 -8.23 17.80 -4.34
CA SER A 2 -8.95 16.87 -5.20
C SER A 2 -8.45 15.44 -5.00
N SER A 3 -9.34 14.46 -5.17
CA SER A 3 -8.99 13.05 -5.11
C SER A 3 -9.73 12.31 -6.24
N PHE A 4 -9.02 11.43 -6.93
CA PHE A 4 -9.53 10.65 -8.06
C PHE A 4 -9.24 9.18 -7.82
N TYR A 5 -10.22 8.34 -8.09
CA TYR A 5 -10.14 6.90 -7.85
C TYR A 5 -10.40 6.18 -9.17
N ARG A 6 -9.56 5.20 -9.49
CA ARG A 6 -9.88 4.22 -10.54
C ARG A 6 -10.41 2.97 -9.86
N VAL A 7 -11.64 2.60 -10.19
CA VAL A 7 -12.32 1.43 -9.62
C VAL A 7 -12.60 0.44 -10.74
N LYS A 8 -12.30 -0.84 -10.50
CA LYS A 8 -12.61 -1.95 -11.40
C LYS A 8 -13.07 -3.14 -10.56
N ASP A 9 -14.12 -3.82 -10.99
CA ASP A 9 -14.67 -5.02 -10.33
C ASP A 9 -14.97 -4.80 -8.84
N GLY A 10 -15.53 -3.64 -8.50
CA GLY A 10 -15.85 -3.26 -7.13
C GLY A 10 -14.64 -2.91 -6.26
N ARG A 11 -13.45 -2.73 -6.85
CA ARG A 11 -12.20 -2.50 -6.12
C ARG A 11 -11.46 -1.28 -6.63
N ILE A 12 -10.88 -0.52 -5.71
CA ILE A 12 -9.93 0.54 -6.04
C ILE A 12 -8.68 -0.11 -6.63
N GLN A 13 -8.26 0.40 -7.79
CA GLN A 13 -7.02 0.01 -8.49
C GLN A 13 -5.98 1.12 -8.36
N GLN A 14 -6.43 2.37 -8.30
CA GLN A 14 -5.55 3.52 -8.18
C GLN A 14 -6.23 4.63 -7.39
N ILE A 15 -5.45 5.32 -6.57
CA ILE A 15 -5.84 6.51 -5.84
C ILE A 15 -4.90 7.62 -6.27
N ASN A 16 -5.43 8.78 -6.64
CA ASN A 16 -4.63 9.97 -6.87
C ASN A 16 -5.16 11.05 -5.94
N ARG A 17 -4.28 11.73 -5.23
CA ARG A 17 -4.65 12.84 -4.35
C ARG A 17 -3.71 14.00 -4.55
N GLN A 18 -4.29 15.18 -4.72
CA GLN A 18 -3.56 16.42 -4.91
C GLN A 18 -3.88 17.42 -3.79
N THR A 19 -2.82 17.93 -3.19
CA THR A 19 -2.84 19.01 -2.21
C THR A 19 -2.00 20.19 -2.74
N PRO A 20 -2.09 21.39 -2.14
CA PRO A 20 -1.23 22.50 -2.53
C PRO A 20 0.28 22.23 -2.36
N ARG A 21 0.67 21.35 -1.42
CA ARG A 21 2.08 21.13 -1.06
C ARG A 21 2.70 19.91 -1.75
N PHE A 22 1.89 18.88 -2.01
CA PHE A 22 2.32 17.64 -2.64
C PHE A 22 1.12 16.92 -3.27
N SER A 23 1.40 16.02 -4.19
CA SER A 23 0.44 15.02 -4.66
C SER A 23 1.00 13.62 -4.47
N PHE A 24 0.13 12.64 -4.37
CA PHE A 24 0.55 11.25 -4.40
C PHE A 24 -0.40 10.38 -5.23
N THR A 25 0.16 9.31 -5.77
CA THR A 25 -0.58 8.26 -6.46
C THR A 25 -0.30 6.93 -5.79
N ILE A 26 -1.35 6.18 -5.43
CA ILE A 26 -1.26 4.80 -4.96
C ILE A 26 -1.73 3.91 -6.10
N ASN A 27 -0.91 2.96 -6.54
CA ASN A 27 -1.29 1.90 -7.47
C ASN A 27 -1.41 0.60 -6.70
N ILE A 28 -2.57 -0.05 -6.77
CA ILE A 28 -2.80 -1.38 -6.19
C ILE A 28 -2.50 -2.41 -7.28
N GLU A 29 -1.49 -3.25 -7.03
CA GLU A 29 -0.94 -4.20 -8.01
C GLU A 29 -1.46 -5.60 -7.77
N GLU A 30 -1.57 -6.00 -6.49
CA GLU A 30 -2.04 -7.32 -6.10
C GLU A 30 -3.00 -7.22 -4.91
N SER A 31 -4.06 -8.01 -4.94
CA SER A 31 -4.84 -8.30 -3.74
C SER A 31 -5.40 -9.71 -3.83
N MET A 32 -5.54 -10.35 -2.69
CA MET A 32 -6.11 -11.69 -2.57
C MET A 32 -7.53 -11.62 -1.98
N LYS A 33 -8.34 -12.65 -2.23
CA LYS A 33 -9.58 -12.83 -1.46
C LYS A 33 -9.27 -13.60 -0.19
N ASN A 34 -9.86 -13.17 0.93
CA ASN A 34 -9.86 -13.93 2.17
C ASN A 34 -10.98 -14.99 2.16
N GLN A 35 -11.12 -15.74 3.25
CA GLN A 35 -12.12 -16.81 3.39
C GLN A 35 -13.57 -16.30 3.31
N ASP A 36 -13.79 -15.02 3.63
CA ASP A 36 -15.10 -14.35 3.57
C ASP A 36 -15.38 -13.70 2.20
N GLY A 37 -14.50 -13.91 1.22
CA GLY A 37 -14.58 -13.31 -0.11
C GLY A 37 -14.24 -11.81 -0.17
N LYS A 38 -13.75 -11.21 0.93
CA LYS A 38 -13.27 -9.81 0.99
C LYS A 38 -11.85 -9.71 0.45
N PHE A 39 -11.46 -8.53 -0.01
CA PHE A 39 -10.14 -8.31 -0.61
C PHE A 39 -9.12 -7.79 0.40
N LEU A 40 -7.93 -8.42 0.40
CA LEU A 40 -6.74 -8.00 1.15
C LEU A 40 -5.67 -7.53 0.16
N THR A 41 -5.30 -6.25 0.21
CA THR A 41 -4.24 -5.69 -0.65
C THR A 41 -2.89 -6.28 -0.27
N ARG A 42 -2.19 -6.91 -1.21
CA ARG A 42 -0.86 -7.51 -0.96
C ARG A 42 0.28 -6.67 -1.52
N LYS A 43 0.11 -6.06 -2.69
CA LYS A 43 1.15 -5.26 -3.32
C LYS A 43 0.59 -3.95 -3.80
N TYR A 44 1.26 -2.87 -3.44
CA TYR A 44 0.93 -1.54 -3.91
C TYR A 44 2.16 -0.64 -3.85
N SER A 45 2.17 0.36 -4.72
CA SER A 45 3.22 1.37 -4.75
C SER A 45 2.64 2.75 -4.58
N VAL A 46 3.31 3.61 -3.83
CA VAL A 46 2.97 5.00 -3.58
C VAL A 46 4.04 5.89 -4.20
N PHE A 47 3.61 6.80 -5.07
CA PHE A 47 4.47 7.77 -5.74
C PHE A 47 4.15 9.14 -5.17
N TYR A 48 5.12 9.79 -4.52
CA TYR A 48 4.98 11.14 -3.98
C TYR A 48 5.61 12.15 -4.94
N PHE A 49 4.90 13.23 -5.23
CA PHE A 49 5.34 14.28 -6.14
C PHE A 49 5.34 15.63 -5.43
N ASN A 50 6.44 16.36 -5.60
CA ASN A 50 6.54 17.77 -5.26
C ASN A 50 6.25 18.62 -6.50
N PRO A 51 5.46 19.71 -6.39
CA PRO A 51 5.10 20.55 -7.53
C PRO A 51 6.30 21.10 -8.32
N GLU A 52 7.42 21.37 -7.65
CA GLU A 52 8.59 22.03 -8.24
C GLU A 52 9.62 21.05 -8.79
N LYS A 53 9.76 19.87 -8.18
CA LYS A 53 10.87 18.93 -8.44
C LYS A 53 10.44 17.62 -9.10
N GLY A 54 9.13 17.41 -9.28
CA GLY A 54 8.59 16.15 -9.82
C GLY A 54 8.54 15.05 -8.78
N LEU A 55 8.88 13.82 -9.18
CA LEU A 55 8.85 12.65 -8.30
C LEU A 55 9.85 12.84 -7.15
N LYS A 56 9.35 12.79 -5.91
CA LYS A 56 10.14 12.97 -4.68
C LYS A 56 10.55 11.64 -4.07
N ASP A 57 9.59 10.72 -3.96
CA ASP A 57 9.74 9.46 -3.23
C ASP A 57 8.83 8.40 -3.87
N VAL A 58 9.30 7.15 -3.84
CA VAL A 58 8.52 5.97 -4.22
C VAL A 58 8.63 4.93 -3.13
N GLU A 59 7.49 4.52 -2.59
CA GLU A 59 7.40 3.41 -1.66
C GLU A 59 6.66 2.25 -2.31
N SER A 60 7.24 1.05 -2.28
CA SER A 60 6.57 -0.18 -2.69
C SER A 60 6.38 -1.09 -1.49
N TYR A 61 5.15 -1.52 -1.29
CA TYR A 61 4.71 -2.33 -0.16
C TYR A 61 4.39 -3.74 -0.62
N THR A 62 4.85 -4.73 0.14
CA THR A 62 4.45 -6.14 0.02
C THR A 62 3.99 -6.64 1.38
N ASP A 63 2.73 -7.02 1.47
CA ASP A 63 2.06 -7.45 2.69
C ASP A 63 1.63 -8.93 2.58
N GLU A 64 1.86 -9.65 3.68
CA GLU A 64 1.31 -10.98 3.93
C GLU A 64 0.39 -10.95 5.15
N TYR A 65 -0.61 -11.82 5.15
CA TYR A 65 -1.64 -11.86 6.18
C TYR A 65 -1.79 -13.28 6.75
N LEU A 66 -1.99 -13.35 8.06
CA LEU A 66 -2.33 -14.55 8.79
C LEU A 66 -3.78 -14.45 9.29
N ARG A 67 -4.61 -15.44 8.97
CA ARG A 67 -5.97 -15.56 9.52
C ARG A 67 -5.90 -16.10 10.95
N VAL A 68 -6.50 -15.38 11.90
CA VAL A 68 -6.66 -15.79 13.31
C VAL A 68 -8.10 -15.59 13.73
N GLY A 69 -8.81 -16.69 14.02
CA GLY A 69 -10.27 -16.68 14.19
C GLY A 69 -10.94 -16.10 12.94
N GLU A 70 -11.69 -15.01 13.10
CA GLU A 70 -12.42 -14.33 12.02
C GLU A 70 -11.67 -13.13 11.42
N ALA A 71 -10.42 -12.87 11.84
CA ALA A 71 -9.65 -11.69 11.42
C ALA A 71 -8.41 -12.06 10.61
N ASP A 72 -8.17 -11.36 9.50
CA ASP A 72 -6.90 -11.39 8.79
C ASP A 72 -5.96 -10.31 9.36
N LEU A 73 -4.85 -10.73 9.97
CA LEU A 73 -3.90 -9.86 10.64
C LEU A 73 -2.59 -9.77 9.84
N PRO A 74 -1.90 -8.62 9.79
CA PRO A 74 -0.63 -8.51 9.09
C PRO A 74 0.43 -9.44 9.69
N GLU A 75 1.06 -10.28 8.88
CA GLU A 75 2.13 -11.20 9.29
C GLU A 75 3.49 -10.68 8.86
N VAL A 76 3.60 -10.24 7.61
CA VAL A 76 4.82 -9.65 7.06
C VAL A 76 4.48 -8.36 6.35
N ARG A 77 5.34 -7.35 6.52
CA ARG A 77 5.38 -6.17 5.67
C ARG A 77 6.80 -5.94 5.20
N ARG A 78 6.96 -5.81 3.89
CA ARG A 78 8.19 -5.33 3.27
C ARG A 78 7.94 -4.00 2.59
N ILE A 79 8.82 -3.04 2.83
CA ILE A 79 8.80 -1.71 2.23
C ILE A 79 10.11 -1.53 1.47
N ILE A 80 10.03 -1.26 0.18
CA ILE A 80 11.14 -0.66 -0.58
C ILE A 80 10.85 0.82 -0.67
N ASN A 81 11.75 1.67 -0.18
CA ASN A 81 11.66 3.11 -0.36
C ASN A 81 12.80 3.57 -1.29
N CYS A 82 12.49 4.46 -2.22
CA CYS A 82 13.43 5.18 -3.05
C CYS A 82 13.26 6.69 -2.86
N GLU A 83 14.10 7.28 -2.00
CA GLU A 83 14.15 8.71 -1.73
C GLU A 83 15.59 9.22 -1.95
N GLU A 84 15.72 10.42 -2.51
CA GLU A 84 17.01 11.09 -2.74
C GLU A 84 18.04 10.26 -3.54
N GLY A 85 17.58 9.34 -4.39
CA GLY A 85 18.43 8.49 -5.22
C GLY A 85 19.04 7.29 -4.48
N ALA A 86 18.65 7.06 -3.24
CA ALA A 86 19.01 5.87 -2.47
C ALA A 86 17.82 4.91 -2.39
N ILE A 87 18.10 3.61 -2.46
CA ILE A 87 17.10 2.56 -2.25
C ILE A 87 17.34 1.94 -0.87
N THR A 88 16.30 1.92 -0.05
CA THR A 88 16.29 1.22 1.24
C THR A 88 15.23 0.13 1.25
N VAL A 89 15.50 -0.95 1.98
CA VAL A 89 14.57 -2.06 2.13
C VAL A 89 14.40 -2.34 3.61
N SER A 90 13.16 -2.29 4.09
CA SER A 90 12.78 -2.64 5.46
C SER A 90 11.78 -3.78 5.44
N THR A 91 11.99 -4.77 6.30
CA THR A 91 11.06 -5.90 6.47
C THR A 91 10.70 -6.03 7.94
N MET A 92 9.42 -6.15 8.22
CA MET A 92 8.86 -6.42 9.53
C MET A 92 8.08 -7.74 9.49
N THR A 93 8.37 -8.63 10.42
CA THR A 93 7.61 -9.86 10.65
C THR A 93 6.97 -9.78 12.03
N LEU A 94 5.66 -9.92 12.06
CA LEU A 94 4.87 -10.00 13.28
C LEU A 94 4.59 -11.47 13.58
N SER A 95 4.56 -11.83 14.86
CA SER A 95 4.33 -13.21 15.29
C SER A 95 3.51 -13.24 16.59
N ASN A 96 3.06 -14.44 16.97
CA ASN A 96 2.21 -14.67 18.15
C ASN A 96 0.87 -13.92 18.09
N HIS A 97 0.27 -13.83 16.91
CA HIS A 97 -1.06 -13.25 16.74
C HIS A 97 -2.11 -14.00 17.55
N LYS A 98 -2.84 -13.26 18.37
CA LYS A 98 -3.95 -13.76 19.19
C LYS A 98 -5.08 -12.75 19.15
N LEU A 99 -6.31 -13.25 19.11
CA LEU A 99 -7.47 -12.43 19.42
C LEU A 99 -7.52 -12.22 20.94
N LEU A 100 -7.92 -11.02 21.36
CA LEU A 100 -8.15 -10.67 22.76
C LEU A 100 -9.51 -11.20 23.23
#